data_AF-A0A141RR01-F1
#
_entry.id   AF-A0A141RR01-F1
#
_cell.length_a   1.000
_cell.length_b   1.000
_cell.length_c   1.000
_cell.angle_alpha   90.00
_cell.angle_beta   90.00
_cell.angle_gamma   90.00
#
_symmetry.space_group_name_H-M   'P 1'
#
loop_
_entity.id
_entity.type
_entity.pdbx_description
1 polymer ?
#
loop_
_entity_poly.entity_id
_entity_poly.type
_entity_poly.pdbx_seq_one_letter_code
_entity_poly.pdbx_strand_id
1 'polypeptide(L)'
;MKSTSDIFNDVVPLGRLIHMVNQKKDRLLNDYLSPLDITATQFKVLCSIRCEVCITPVELKKVLSVDLGALTRMLDRLVCKGWIERSPNPNDKRGVLVKLTSDGAAMCEQCHQLVGQTLHQELTKNLTADEVATLELLLKKILP
;
A
#
# COMPACT_ATOMS: atom_id res chain seq x y z
N MET A 1 18.57 -4.55 -42.02
CA MET A 1 17.65 -4.64 -40.87
C MET A 1 18.47 -4.73 -39.60
N LYS A 2 18.73 -3.60 -38.93
CA LYS A 2 19.46 -3.59 -37.65
C LYS A 2 18.46 -3.65 -36.51
N SER A 3 18.66 -4.67 -35.68
CA SER A 3 18.02 -4.90 -34.37
C SER A 3 18.09 -3.63 -33.52
N THR A 4 16.95 -3.00 -33.29
CA THR A 4 16.75 -2.08 -32.16
C THR A 4 16.87 -2.93 -30.89
N SER A 5 18.09 -3.05 -30.36
CA SER A 5 18.30 -3.48 -28.98
C SER A 5 17.37 -2.64 -28.11
N ASP A 6 16.51 -3.29 -27.33
CA ASP A 6 15.54 -2.62 -26.46
C ASP A 6 16.32 -1.93 -25.33
N ILE A 7 16.80 -0.70 -25.60
CA ILE A 7 17.59 0.13 -24.70
C ILE A 7 16.93 0.23 -23.31
N PHE A 8 15.60 0.07 -23.22
CA PHE A 8 14.88 0.04 -21.95
C PHE A 8 15.14 -1.21 -21.10
N ASN A 9 15.41 -2.38 -21.71
CA ASN A 9 15.83 -3.57 -20.98
C ASN A 9 17.31 -3.51 -20.57
N ASP A 10 18.12 -2.74 -21.29
CA ASP A 10 19.57 -2.66 -21.05
C ASP A 10 19.94 -1.57 -20.00
N VAL A 11 19.12 -0.53 -19.83
CA VAL A 11 19.48 0.65 -19.02
C VAL A 11 18.93 0.63 -17.58
N VAL A 12 17.74 0.06 -17.31
CA VAL A 12 17.23 -0.12 -15.92
C VAL A 12 16.40 -1.41 -15.77
N PRO A 13 16.97 -2.61 -16.03
CA PRO A 13 16.24 -3.87 -16.02
C PRO A 13 15.52 -4.14 -14.69
N LEU A 14 16.18 -3.84 -13.56
CA LEU A 14 15.63 -4.08 -12.22
C LEU A 14 14.43 -3.16 -11.90
N GLY A 15 14.51 -1.89 -12.28
CA GLY A 15 13.42 -0.93 -12.05
C GLY A 15 12.14 -1.32 -12.78
N ARG A 16 12.25 -1.81 -14.02
CA ARG A 16 11.12 -2.34 -14.79
C ARG A 16 10.51 -3.58 -14.12
N LEU A 17 11.34 -4.52 -13.66
CA LEU A 17 10.88 -5.72 -12.96
C LEU A 17 10.15 -5.38 -11.66
N ILE A 18 10.70 -4.49 -10.84
CA ILE A 18 10.06 -4.01 -9.61
C ILE A 18 8.69 -3.38 -9.93
N HIS A 19 8.62 -2.53 -10.96
CA HIS A 19 7.37 -1.92 -11.38
C HIS A 19 6.32 -2.96 -11.81
N MET A 20 6.71 -3.93 -12.65
CA MET A 20 5.80 -4.98 -13.12
C MET A 20 5.32 -5.89 -11.99
N VAL A 21 6.21 -6.24 -11.04
CA VAL A 21 5.84 -6.99 -9.85
C VAL A 21 4.87 -6.20 -8.97
N ASN A 22 5.12 -4.89 -8.77
CA ASN A 22 4.19 -4.04 -8.03
C ASN A 22 2.82 -3.93 -8.73
N GLN A 23 2.78 -3.79 -10.05
CA GLN A 23 1.52 -3.79 -10.82
C GLN A 23 0.75 -5.11 -10.66
N LYS A 24 1.43 -6.26 -10.79
CA LYS A 24 0.81 -7.58 -10.57
C LYS A 24 0.23 -7.68 -9.16
N LYS A 25 1.00 -7.28 -8.14
CA LYS A 25 0.58 -7.25 -6.74
C LYS A 25 -0.63 -6.34 -6.52
N ASP A 26 -0.65 -5.16 -7.13
CA ASP A 26 -1.78 -4.21 -7.02
C ASP A 26 -3.05 -4.72 -7.72
N ARG A 27 -2.90 -5.39 -8.88
CA ARG A 27 -4.03 -6.04 -9.57
C ARG A 27 -4.65 -7.15 -8.73
N LEU A 28 -3.83 -8.09 -8.25
CA LEU A 28 -4.31 -9.18 -7.39
C LEU A 28 -4.98 -8.63 -6.12
N LEU A 29 -4.39 -7.61 -5.51
CA LEU A 29 -4.98 -6.96 -4.34
C LEU A 29 -6.36 -6.38 -4.64
N ASN A 30 -6.55 -5.70 -5.78
CA ASN A 30 -7.87 -5.19 -6.18
C ASN A 30 -8.87 -6.34 -6.42
N ASP A 31 -8.44 -7.43 -7.06
CA ASP A 31 -9.30 -8.58 -7.33
C ASP A 31 -9.78 -9.22 -6.01
N TYR A 32 -8.87 -9.41 -5.04
CA TYR A 32 -9.19 -9.95 -3.71
C TYR A 32 -10.03 -9.01 -2.85
N LEU A 33 -9.84 -7.70 -2.99
CA LEU A 33 -10.65 -6.72 -2.27
C LEU A 33 -12.00 -6.45 -2.95
N SER A 34 -12.22 -6.89 -4.20
CA SER A 34 -13.46 -6.66 -4.95
C SER A 34 -14.76 -7.10 -4.24
N PRO A 35 -14.79 -8.17 -3.40
CA PRO A 35 -15.98 -8.53 -2.64
C PRO A 35 -16.25 -7.58 -1.46
N LEU A 36 -15.25 -6.80 -1.06
CA LEU A 36 -15.34 -5.81 -0.01
C LEU A 36 -15.60 -4.43 -0.63
N ASP A 37 -16.28 -3.55 0.09
CA ASP A 37 -16.50 -2.17 -0.36
C ASP A 37 -15.23 -1.31 -0.17
N ILE A 38 -14.03 -1.80 -0.55
CA ILE A 38 -12.76 -1.10 -0.35
C ILE A 38 -11.84 -1.25 -1.56
N THR A 39 -11.18 -0.16 -1.95
CA THR A 39 -10.16 -0.19 -3.01
C THR A 39 -8.78 -0.51 -2.44
N ALA A 40 -7.87 -1.05 -3.25
CA ALA A 40 -6.48 -1.27 -2.82
C ALA A 40 -5.80 0.00 -2.28
N THR A 41 -6.11 1.17 -2.86
CA THR A 41 -5.54 2.44 -2.38
C THR A 41 -6.11 2.84 -1.03
N GLN A 42 -7.43 2.69 -0.82
CA GLN A 42 -8.06 2.93 0.48
C GLN A 42 -7.47 1.99 1.55
N PHE A 43 -7.32 0.71 1.22
CA PHE A 43 -6.71 -0.28 2.10
C PHE A 43 -5.27 0.09 2.49
N LYS A 44 -4.42 0.49 1.53
CA LYS A 44 -3.05 0.97 1.81
C LYS A 44 -3.05 2.13 2.81
N VAL A 45 -3.97 3.09 2.67
CA VAL A 45 -4.11 4.22 3.60
C VAL A 45 -4.50 3.75 5.01
N LEU A 46 -5.47 2.85 5.12
CA LEU A 46 -5.88 2.31 6.42
C LEU A 46 -4.75 1.53 7.10
N CYS A 47 -3.98 0.73 6.35
CA CYS A 47 -2.80 0.04 6.86
C CYS A 47 -1.74 1.02 7.40
N SER A 48 -1.42 2.08 6.64
CA SER A 48 -0.46 3.09 7.09
C SER A 48 -0.90 3.80 8.36
N ILE A 49 -2.19 4.13 8.49
CA ILE A 49 -2.72 4.73 9.73
C ILE A 49 -2.68 3.72 10.88
N ARG A 50 -2.95 2.44 10.63
CA ARG A 50 -2.87 1.37 11.64
C ARG A 50 -1.47 1.22 12.23
N CYS A 51 -0.43 1.30 11.39
CA CYS A 51 0.96 1.14 11.83
C CYS A 51 1.43 2.23 12.80
N GLU A 52 0.99 3.48 12.60
CA GLU A 52 1.44 4.63 13.40
C GLU A 52 0.49 4.96 14.57
N VAL A 53 -0.63 4.23 14.72
CA VAL A 53 -1.74 4.45 15.69
C VAL A 53 -2.48 5.78 15.49
N CYS A 54 -1.76 6.87 15.21
CA CYS A 54 -2.26 8.21 14.96
C CYS A 54 -1.22 8.99 14.13
N ILE A 55 -1.61 9.60 13.00
CA ILE A 55 -0.66 10.21 12.06
C ILE A 55 -1.19 11.52 11.48
N THR A 56 -0.31 12.49 11.18
CA THR A 56 -0.71 13.69 10.43
C THR A 56 -0.87 13.40 8.94
N PRO A 57 -1.74 14.11 8.20
CA PRO A 57 -1.82 13.98 6.74
C PRO A 57 -0.50 14.25 6.01
N VAL A 58 0.36 15.10 6.57
CA VAL A 58 1.67 15.44 5.99
C VAL A 58 2.65 14.27 6.13
N GLU A 59 2.67 13.58 7.26
CA GLU A 59 3.47 12.38 7.45
C GLU A 59 2.93 11.22 6.61
N LEU A 60 1.61 11.04 6.60
CA LEU A 60 0.95 10.01 5.80
C LEU A 60 1.24 10.18 4.29
N LYS A 61 1.32 11.42 3.81
CA LYS A 61 1.79 11.74 2.47
C LYS A 61 3.20 11.20 2.21
N LYS A 62 4.14 11.38 3.15
CA LYS A 62 5.52 10.91 3.00
C LYS A 62 5.57 9.39 2.96
N VAL A 63 4.82 8.73 3.84
CA VAL A 63 4.71 7.26 3.90
C VAL A 63 4.15 6.70 2.59
N LEU A 64 3.08 7.30 2.06
CA LEU A 64 2.38 6.81 0.88
C LEU A 64 2.98 7.30 -0.44
N SER A 65 3.88 8.30 -0.41
CA SER A 65 4.44 8.97 -1.60
C SER A 65 3.39 9.44 -2.60
N VAL A 66 2.30 10.06 -2.10
CA VAL A 66 1.18 10.57 -2.91
C VAL A 66 1.07 12.10 -2.89
N ASP A 67 0.29 12.66 -3.80
CA ASP A 67 -0.06 14.08 -3.74
C ASP A 67 -0.94 14.41 -2.51
N LEU A 68 -0.75 15.59 -1.92
CA LEU A 68 -1.47 15.99 -0.71
C LEU A 68 -2.96 16.23 -0.99
N GLY A 69 -3.30 16.84 -2.13
CA GLY A 69 -4.69 17.09 -2.51
C GLY A 69 -5.44 15.80 -2.85
N ALA A 70 -4.75 14.82 -3.43
CA ALA A 70 -5.29 13.47 -3.59
C ALA A 70 -5.52 12.77 -2.25
N LEU A 71 -4.56 12.88 -1.32
CA LEU A 71 -4.66 12.29 0.02
C LEU A 71 -5.81 12.91 0.83
N THR A 72 -5.97 14.24 0.84
CA THR A 72 -7.07 14.90 1.56
C THR A 72 -8.43 14.37 1.10
N ARG A 73 -8.67 14.34 -0.22
CA ARG A 73 -9.91 13.79 -0.79
C ARG A 73 -10.12 12.31 -0.43
N MET A 74 -9.04 11.55 -0.31
CA MET A 74 -9.10 10.16 0.12
C MET A 74 -9.48 10.03 1.58
N LEU A 75 -8.87 10.83 2.45
CA LEU A 75 -9.21 10.87 3.87
C LEU A 75 -10.66 11.30 4.07
N ASP A 76 -11.16 12.29 3.32
CA ASP A 76 -12.58 12.70 3.41
C ASP A 76 -13.52 11.53 3.09
N ARG A 77 -13.24 10.76 2.03
CA ARG A 77 -14.02 9.55 1.71
C ARG A 77 -13.96 8.48 2.80
N LEU A 78 -12.80 8.28 3.42
CA LEU A 78 -12.63 7.30 4.51
C LEU A 78 -13.36 7.73 5.78
N VAL A 79 -13.44 9.05 6.05
CA VAL A 79 -14.28 9.61 7.12
C VAL A 79 -15.76 9.36 6.82
N CYS A 80 -16.21 9.61 5.58
CA CYS A 80 -17.60 9.34 5.18
C CYS A 80 -17.96 7.85 5.30
N LYS A 81 -17.00 6.94 5.10
CA LYS A 81 -17.17 5.50 5.33
C LYS A 81 -17.13 5.09 6.81
N GLY A 82 -16.86 6.03 7.72
CA GLY A 82 -16.76 5.76 9.15
C GLY A 82 -15.52 4.97 9.56
N TRP A 83 -14.51 4.83 8.69
CA TRP A 83 -13.31 4.02 8.95
C TRP A 83 -12.18 4.79 9.60
N ILE A 84 -12.18 6.11 9.46
CA ILE A 84 -11.21 6.97 10.12
C ILE A 84 -11.93 8.16 10.76
N GLU A 85 -11.27 8.75 11.75
CA GLU A 85 -11.69 9.99 12.37
C GLU A 85 -10.52 10.98 12.44
N ARG A 86 -10.87 12.27 12.49
CA ARG A 86 -9.92 13.37 12.64
C ARG A 86 -10.06 13.98 14.01
N SER A 87 -8.93 14.21 14.67
CA SER A 87 -8.87 14.95 15.93
C SER A 87 -7.89 16.12 15.83
N PRO A 88 -8.08 17.20 16.61
CA PRO A 88 -7.07 18.26 16.71
C PRO A 88 -5.70 17.68 17.11
N ASN A 89 -4.62 18.22 16.55
CA ASN A 89 -3.28 17.86 17.00
C ASN A 89 -2.95 18.63 18.29
N PRO A 90 -2.69 17.98 19.44
CA PRO A 90 -2.33 18.67 20.67
C PRO A 90 -1.05 19.50 20.56
N ASN A 91 -0.15 19.12 19.64
CA ASN A 91 1.15 19.75 19.45
C ASN A 91 1.14 20.84 18.36
N ASP A 92 0.06 20.96 17.59
CA ASP A 92 -0.10 21.95 16.52
C ASP A 92 -1.56 22.40 16.42
N LYS A 93 -1.85 23.64 16.82
CA LYS A 93 -3.21 24.22 16.81
C LYS A 93 -3.82 24.29 15.40
N ARG A 94 -3.01 24.24 14.34
CA ARG A 94 -3.47 24.23 12.95
C ARG A 94 -3.47 22.82 12.34
N GLY A 95 -2.91 21.86 13.06
CA GLY A 95 -2.76 20.48 12.62
C GLY A 95 -3.94 19.60 13.01
N VAL A 96 -4.15 18.55 12.22
CA VAL A 96 -5.07 17.46 12.54
C VAL A 96 -4.31 16.15 12.57
N LEU A 97 -4.77 15.26 13.44
CA LEU A 97 -4.36 13.88 13.49
C LEU A 97 -5.47 13.00 12.91
N VAL A 98 -5.06 11.90 12.29
CA VAL A 98 -5.95 10.90 11.72
C VAL A 98 -5.70 9.57 12.44
N LYS A 99 -6.77 8.91 12.85
CA LYS A 99 -6.73 7.56 13.42
C LYS A 99 -7.85 6.68 12.86
N LEU A 100 -7.67 5.37 12.98
CA LEU A 100 -8.74 4.42 12.67
C LEU A 100 -9.85 4.49 13.72
N THR A 101 -11.08 4.34 13.28
CA THR A 101 -12.20 3.98 14.17
C THR A 101 -12.18 2.48 14.44
N SER A 102 -13.06 2.00 15.33
CA SER A 102 -13.28 0.57 15.52
C SER A 102 -13.67 -0.14 14.21
N ASP A 103 -14.54 0.48 13.40
CA ASP A 103 -14.98 -0.07 12.11
C ASP A 103 -13.85 -0.10 11.09
N GLY A 104 -12.99 0.93 11.05
CA GLY A 104 -11.81 0.94 10.21
C GLY A 104 -10.79 -0.11 10.61
N ALA A 105 -10.60 -0.32 11.92
CA ALA A 105 -9.75 -1.38 12.44
C ALA A 105 -10.28 -2.78 12.07
N ALA A 106 -11.60 -2.99 12.15
CA ALA A 106 -12.24 -4.23 11.74
C ALA A 106 -12.12 -4.46 10.22
N MET A 107 -12.30 -3.42 9.40
CA MET A 107 -12.10 -3.49 7.95
C MET A 107 -10.66 -3.86 7.59
N CYS A 108 -9.66 -3.27 8.26
CA CYS A 108 -8.25 -3.66 8.11
C CYS A 108 -8.03 -5.15 8.40
N GLU A 109 -8.61 -5.66 9.47
CA GLU A 109 -8.48 -7.05 9.87
C GLU A 109 -9.12 -8.00 8.84
N GLN A 110 -10.34 -7.68 8.38
CA GLN A 110 -11.03 -8.43 7.34
C GLN A 110 -10.22 -8.48 6.03
N CYS A 111 -9.69 -7.32 5.60
CA CYS A 111 -8.83 -7.25 4.44
C CYS A 111 -7.55 -8.07 4.63
N HIS A 112 -6.92 -8.00 5.80
CA HIS A 112 -5.70 -8.75 6.09
C HIS A 112 -5.93 -10.26 6.05
N GLN A 113 -7.05 -10.73 6.60
CA GLN A 113 -7.42 -12.15 6.57
C GLN A 113 -7.70 -12.65 5.15
N LEU A 114 -8.43 -11.85 4.35
CA LEU A 114 -8.80 -12.20 2.98
C LEU A 114 -7.59 -12.20 2.03
N VAL A 115 -6.72 -11.21 2.19
CA VAL A 115 -5.59 -10.96 1.28
C VAL A 115 -4.34 -11.71 1.72
N GLY A 116 -4.05 -11.78 3.03
CA GLY A 116 -2.72 -12.10 3.55
C GLY A 116 -2.14 -13.43 3.07
N GLN A 117 -2.89 -14.53 3.18
CA GLN A 117 -2.41 -15.84 2.75
C GLN A 117 -2.55 -16.04 1.24
N THR A 118 -3.69 -15.65 0.66
CA THR A 118 -4.01 -15.90 -0.74
C THR A 118 -3.17 -15.05 -1.70
N LEU A 119 -2.94 -13.77 -1.37
CA LEU A 119 -2.09 -12.88 -2.17
C LEU A 119 -0.64 -13.33 -2.13
N HIS A 120 -0.14 -13.71 -0.95
CA HIS A 120 1.23 -14.22 -0.80
C HIS A 120 1.42 -15.45 -1.69
N GLN A 121 0.55 -16.45 -1.55
CA GLN A 121 0.60 -17.68 -2.34
C GLN A 121 0.55 -17.41 -3.85
N GLU A 122 -0.36 -16.56 -4.35
CA GLU A 122 -0.45 -16.26 -5.79
C GLU A 122 0.75 -15.45 -6.32
N LEU A 123 1.31 -14.56 -5.50
CA LEU A 123 2.47 -13.76 -5.88
C LEU A 123 3.73 -14.63 -5.98
N THR A 124 3.85 -15.62 -5.09
CA THR A 124 5.03 -16.49 -4.95
C THR A 124 4.87 -17.88 -5.55
N LYS A 125 3.73 -18.23 -6.17
CA LYS A 125 3.43 -19.59 -6.67
C LYS A 125 4.46 -20.25 -7.60
N ASN A 126 5.32 -19.46 -8.23
CA ASN A 126 6.38 -19.94 -9.12
C ASN A 126 7.77 -19.96 -8.46
N LEU A 127 7.84 -19.66 -7.16
CA LEU A 127 9.05 -19.63 -6.36
C LEU A 127 8.97 -20.70 -5.28
N THR A 128 10.11 -21.30 -4.99
CA THR A 128 10.30 -22.12 -3.79
C THR A 128 10.38 -21.25 -2.53
N ALA A 129 10.22 -21.85 -1.36
CA ALA A 129 10.32 -21.14 -0.08
C ALA A 129 11.69 -20.45 0.09
N ASP A 130 12.77 -21.08 -0.35
CA ASP A 130 14.13 -20.53 -0.26
C ASP A 130 14.33 -19.33 -1.22
N GLU A 131 13.74 -19.39 -2.42
CA GLU A 131 13.75 -18.26 -3.35
C GLU A 131 12.95 -17.07 -2.83
N VAL A 132 11.80 -17.31 -2.18
CA VAL A 132 11.02 -16.27 -1.51
C VAL A 132 11.84 -15.63 -0.39
N ALA A 133 12.45 -16.43 0.48
CA ALA A 133 13.28 -15.92 1.58
C ALA A 133 14.47 -15.09 1.05
N THR A 134 15.11 -15.55 -0.03
CA THR A 134 16.20 -14.84 -0.71
C THR A 134 15.72 -13.51 -1.30
N LEU A 135 14.57 -13.50 -1.99
CA LEU A 135 14.00 -12.29 -2.55
C LEU A 135 13.66 -11.26 -1.46
N GLU A 136 13.04 -11.69 -0.37
CA GLU A 136 12.75 -10.81 0.78
C GLU A 136 14.02 -10.20 1.37
N LEU A 137 15.08 -11.00 1.54
CA LEU A 137 16.38 -10.53 2.02
C LEU A 137 16.95 -9.45 1.09
N LEU A 138 16.95 -9.70 -0.22
CA LEU A 138 17.49 -8.76 -1.21
C LEU A 138 16.67 -7.46 -1.28
N LEU A 139 15.33 -7.54 -1.24
CA LEU A 139 14.46 -6.37 -1.22
C LEU A 139 14.68 -5.53 0.04
N LYS A 140 14.82 -6.16 1.21
CA LYS A 140 15.14 -5.46 2.47
C LYS A 140 16.48 -4.73 2.41
N LYS A 141 17.47 -5.25 1.67
CA LYS A 141 18.75 -4.56 1.47
C LYS A 141 18.68 -3.36 0.53
N ILE A 142 17.62 -3.25 -0.28
CA ILE A 142 17.37 -2.11 -1.18
C ILE A 142 16.61 -1.00 -0.46
N LEU A 143 15.72 -1.35 0.47
CA LEU A 143 15.00 -0.40 1.31
C LEU A 143 15.97 0.17 2.37
N PRO A 144 16.03 1.51 2.57
CA PRO A 144 16.94 2.15 3.51
C PRO A 144 16.65 1.83 4.98
#